data_AF-A0A7S4IK39-F1
#
_entry.id   AF-A0A7S4IK39-F1
#
_cell.length_a   1.000
_cell.length_b   1.000
_cell.length_c   1.000
_cell.angle_alpha   90.00
_cell.angle_beta   90.00
_cell.angle_gamma   90.00
#
_symmetry.space_group_name_H-M   'P 1'
#
loop_
_entity.id
_entity.type
_entity.pdbx_description
1 polymer ?
#
loop_
_entity_poly.entity_id
_entity_poly.type
_entity_poly.pdbx_seq_one_letter_code
_entity_poly.pdbx_strand_id
1 'polypeptide(L)'
;DRLMDPGEDPDLALDIPVRAIFEEFCCPICFSPISQCMITPCGHNFCAQCIKECLNLKHSCPCCNKDTVKEQLVRNHHFDKLIDIILHEKEKASKNYFERLINKPNMPDMTASQELRVDSTFSPIEKIFHKHMKRSLMNYEEYYQEISAKFNAQCKAISSAYTEKLASNSSKLERKTRRIQRGASDRNLDQVKERYDNKSKKLQAECNDKLAQLEESFNESVRLLLDVYDKYLEGFAPAKEFLPVVISVFVAGKDTKLPNVSISRTDSINELKSVIERRLAEAGNPISSWSKNAVFVLKNPFSEDAIVITDQNLPVVQYGAQQGSELVVKGGIVLESDKPKVCFTATYTKGATTDYFTCKDCNINWVCRECAEVCHSGHKIVDYLKDHKPTWNCCYCVKKKKCKLPNKTNQKK
;
A
#
# COMPACT_ATOMS: atom_id res chain seq x y z
N ASP A 1 -29.73 -37.01 -4.08
CA ASP A 1 -28.39 -36.88 -3.46
C ASP A 1 -27.47 -35.99 -4.27
N ARG A 2 -27.52 -34.68 -4.02
CA ARG A 2 -26.37 -33.81 -4.22
C ARG A 2 -25.70 -33.75 -2.86
N LEU A 3 -24.60 -34.46 -2.70
CA LEU A 3 -23.78 -34.43 -1.50
C LEU A 3 -23.32 -32.98 -1.30
N MET A 4 -23.79 -32.36 -0.22
CA MET A 4 -23.23 -31.13 0.30
C MET A 4 -21.79 -31.40 0.73
N ASP A 5 -20.91 -30.47 0.37
CA ASP A 5 -19.50 -30.46 0.75
C ASP A 5 -19.38 -30.31 2.28
N PRO A 6 -18.79 -31.29 3.01
CA PRO A 6 -18.67 -31.23 4.46
C PRO A 6 -17.45 -30.40 4.84
N GLY A 7 -17.58 -29.07 4.82
CA GLY A 7 -16.46 -28.18 5.14
C GLY A 7 -16.78 -26.74 5.53
N GLU A 8 -18.05 -26.30 5.54
CA GLU A 8 -18.40 -24.97 6.05
C GLU A 8 -18.83 -25.06 7.52
N ASP A 9 -17.83 -25.00 8.41
CA ASP A 9 -18.04 -24.56 9.80
C ASP A 9 -18.63 -23.13 9.73
N PRO A 10 -19.72 -22.78 10.44
CA PRO A 10 -20.23 -21.41 10.49
C PRO A 10 -19.28 -20.54 11.33
N ASP A 11 -18.08 -20.31 10.81
CA ASP A 11 -17.10 -19.40 11.38
C ASP A 11 -17.72 -18.00 11.44
N LEU A 12 -17.71 -17.44 12.64
CA LEU A 12 -17.94 -16.02 12.86
C LEU A 12 -17.02 -15.24 11.90
N ALA A 13 -17.60 -14.60 10.88
CA ALA A 13 -16.84 -13.86 9.87
C ALA A 13 -16.18 -12.62 10.52
N LEU A 14 -14.99 -12.83 11.08
CA LEU A 14 -14.17 -11.79 11.70
C LEU A 14 -13.17 -11.25 10.67
N ASP A 15 -13.26 -9.95 10.39
CA ASP A 15 -12.29 -9.26 9.54
C ASP A 15 -11.09 -8.77 10.38
N ILE A 16 -9.89 -9.24 10.04
CA ILE A 16 -8.64 -8.81 10.68
C ILE A 16 -7.93 -7.76 9.78
N PRO A 17 -7.61 -6.55 10.29
CA PRO A 17 -6.89 -5.55 9.52
C PRO A 17 -5.49 -6.04 9.09
N VAL A 18 -5.32 -6.34 7.80
CA VAL A 18 -4.06 -6.84 7.23
C VAL A 18 -2.88 -5.88 7.47
N ARG A 19 -3.14 -4.56 7.55
CA ARG A 19 -2.09 -3.55 7.81
C ARG A 19 -1.30 -3.85 9.09
N ALA A 20 -1.94 -4.38 10.13
CA ALA A 20 -1.29 -4.65 11.42
C ALA A 20 -0.18 -5.72 11.34
N ILE A 21 -0.22 -6.59 10.33
CA ILE A 21 0.74 -7.68 10.14
C ILE A 21 1.58 -7.54 8.87
N PHE A 22 1.10 -6.77 7.87
CA PHE A 22 1.72 -6.68 6.55
C PHE A 22 3.15 -6.14 6.57
N GLU A 23 3.45 -5.21 7.48
CA GLU A 23 4.79 -4.61 7.61
C GLU A 23 5.87 -5.64 7.98
N GLU A 24 5.51 -6.69 8.73
CA GLU A 24 6.42 -7.78 9.11
C GLU A 24 6.81 -8.69 7.93
N PHE A 25 6.04 -8.64 6.83
CA PHE A 25 6.32 -9.39 5.60
C PHE A 25 7.15 -8.59 4.58
N CYS A 26 7.48 -7.34 4.89
CA CYS A 26 8.28 -6.48 4.04
C CYS A 26 9.77 -6.64 4.30
N CYS A 27 10.57 -6.64 3.24
CA CYS A 27 12.02 -6.72 3.35
C CYS A 27 12.57 -5.39 3.90
N PRO A 28 13.42 -5.40 4.93
CA PRO A 28 13.99 -4.16 5.50
C PRO A 28 15.00 -3.45 4.59
N ILE A 29 15.36 -4.05 3.45
CA ILE A 29 16.29 -3.47 2.47
C ILE A 29 15.51 -2.77 1.35
N CYS A 30 14.55 -3.46 0.71
CA CYS A 30 13.80 -2.91 -0.42
C CYS A 30 12.39 -2.42 -0.06
N PHE A 31 11.97 -2.58 1.20
CA PHE A 31 10.66 -2.17 1.74
C PHE A 31 9.44 -2.71 0.98
N SER A 32 9.65 -3.80 0.23
CA SER A 32 8.62 -4.51 -0.54
C SER A 32 8.37 -5.89 0.06
N PRO A 33 7.24 -6.56 -0.21
CA PRO A 33 6.99 -7.93 0.24
C PRO A 33 8.18 -8.83 -0.08
N ILE A 34 8.61 -9.63 0.89
CA ILE A 34 9.79 -10.48 0.75
C ILE A 34 9.57 -11.48 -0.39
N SER A 35 10.47 -11.47 -1.37
CA SER A 35 10.48 -12.44 -2.47
C SER A 35 11.62 -13.42 -2.28
N GLN A 36 11.29 -14.72 -2.28
CA GLN A 36 12.25 -15.80 -2.04
C GLN A 36 12.99 -15.59 -0.71
N CYS A 37 12.25 -15.70 0.39
CA CYS A 37 12.72 -15.39 1.73
C CYS A 37 14.00 -16.15 2.10
N MET A 38 15.05 -15.43 2.42
CA MET A 38 16.28 -15.96 3.00
C MET A 38 16.39 -15.52 4.45
N ILE A 39 16.57 -16.50 5.35
CA ILE A 39 16.80 -16.27 6.77
C ILE A 39 18.30 -16.32 7.07
N THR A 40 18.75 -15.34 7.84
CA THR A 40 20.12 -15.27 8.38
C THR A 40 20.24 -16.11 9.66
N PRO A 41 21.44 -16.52 10.09
CA PRO A 41 21.62 -17.24 11.37
C PRO A 41 21.12 -16.48 12.60
N CYS A 42 21.03 -15.15 12.50
CA CYS A 42 20.49 -14.31 13.55
C CYS A 42 18.96 -14.19 13.56
N GLY A 43 18.26 -14.82 12.60
CA GLY A 43 16.79 -14.91 12.54
C GLY A 43 16.10 -13.84 11.67
N HIS A 44 16.83 -12.88 11.10
CA HIS A 44 16.24 -11.86 10.22
C HIS A 44 15.99 -12.39 8.81
N ASN A 45 14.86 -11.97 8.22
CA ASN A 45 14.35 -12.39 6.91
C ASN A 45 14.53 -11.29 5.86
N PHE A 46 14.93 -11.67 4.64
CA PHE A 46 15.17 -10.74 3.53
C PHE A 46 14.81 -11.38 2.18
N CYS A 47 14.62 -10.57 1.14
CA CYS A 47 14.61 -11.08 -0.23
C CYS A 47 15.96 -11.71 -0.58
N ALA A 48 15.95 -12.79 -1.36
CA ALA A 48 17.17 -13.50 -1.76
C ALA A 48 18.21 -12.58 -2.40
N GLN A 49 17.78 -11.71 -3.31
CA GLN A 49 18.68 -10.79 -4.01
C GLN A 49 19.26 -9.73 -3.07
N CYS A 50 18.40 -9.10 -2.27
CA CYS A 50 18.78 -7.99 -1.40
C CYS A 50 19.85 -8.40 -0.37
N ILE A 51 19.68 -9.54 0.30
CA ILE A 51 20.68 -9.97 1.29
C ILE A 51 22.00 -10.39 0.65
N LYS A 52 21.96 -11.03 -0.53
CA LYS A 52 23.19 -11.43 -1.25
C LYS A 52 24.01 -10.22 -1.68
N GLU A 53 23.36 -9.14 -2.09
CA GLU A 53 24.01 -7.88 -2.43
C GLU A 53 24.62 -7.19 -1.21
N CYS A 54 23.89 -7.12 -0.08
CA CYS A 54 24.45 -6.56 1.15
C CYS A 54 25.67 -7.35 1.64
N LEU A 55 25.62 -8.68 1.59
CA LEU A 55 26.73 -9.55 2.02
C LEU A 55 27.93 -9.52 1.07
N ASN A 56 27.79 -9.03 -0.17
CA ASN A 56 28.93 -8.74 -1.05
C ASN A 56 29.73 -7.54 -0.55
N LEU A 57 29.06 -6.55 0.04
CA LEU A 57 29.68 -5.32 0.50
C LEU A 57 30.23 -5.47 1.91
N LYS A 58 29.46 -6.11 2.80
CA LYS A 58 29.81 -6.29 4.20
C LYS A 58 29.28 -7.63 4.72
N HIS A 59 30.16 -8.48 5.25
CA HIS A 59 29.82 -9.80 5.80
C HIS A 59 29.11 -9.74 7.16
N SER A 60 28.05 -8.94 7.27
CA SER A 60 27.26 -8.78 8.47
C SER A 60 25.79 -8.58 8.15
N CYS A 61 24.88 -9.07 8.99
CA CYS A 61 23.45 -8.86 8.86
C CYS A 61 23.09 -7.35 8.85
N PRO A 62 22.33 -6.86 7.85
CA PRO A 62 21.92 -5.46 7.76
C PRO A 62 21.08 -4.96 8.95
N CYS A 63 20.37 -5.83 9.65
CA CYS A 63 19.50 -5.44 10.75
C CYS A 63 20.21 -5.35 12.11
N CYS A 64 21.13 -6.28 12.41
CA CYS A 64 21.73 -6.40 13.74
C CYS A 64 23.26 -6.44 13.76
N ASN A 65 23.91 -6.29 12.61
CA ASN A 65 25.38 -6.31 12.44
C ASN A 65 26.10 -7.59 12.91
N LYS A 66 25.38 -8.68 13.21
CA LYS A 66 26.03 -9.98 13.48
C LYS A 66 26.71 -10.51 12.22
N ASP A 67 27.88 -11.13 12.39
CA ASP A 67 28.62 -11.73 11.29
C ASP A 67 27.76 -12.76 10.56
N THR A 68 27.69 -12.63 9.24
CA THR A 68 26.87 -13.51 8.39
C THR A 68 27.51 -13.57 7.02
N VAL A 69 27.69 -14.79 6.51
CA VAL A 69 28.18 -15.03 5.16
C VAL A 69 27.10 -15.68 4.30
N LYS A 70 27.25 -15.64 2.97
CA LYS A 70 26.21 -16.04 2.02
C LYS A 70 25.84 -17.52 2.15
N GLU A 71 26.82 -18.34 2.48
CA GLU A 71 26.71 -19.79 2.61
C GLU A 71 25.85 -20.20 3.81
N GLN A 72 25.68 -19.29 4.79
CA GLN A 72 24.87 -19.51 5.98
C GLN A 72 23.40 -19.09 5.79
N LEU A 73 23.03 -18.56 4.62
CA LEU A 73 21.66 -18.17 4.33
C LEU A 73 20.82 -19.41 4.02
N VAL A 74 19.69 -19.56 4.71
CA VAL A 74 18.74 -20.65 4.50
C VAL A 74 17.47 -20.11 3.87
N ARG A 75 16.87 -20.85 2.93
CA ARG A 75 15.59 -20.45 2.35
C ARG A 75 14.43 -20.79 3.29
N ASN A 76 13.57 -19.81 3.55
CA ASN A 76 12.38 -19.99 4.38
C ASN A 76 11.13 -20.15 3.53
N HIS A 77 10.87 -21.40 3.12
CA HIS A 77 9.71 -21.74 2.27
C HIS A 77 8.36 -21.50 2.95
N HIS A 78 8.29 -21.58 4.29
CA HIS A 78 7.04 -21.35 4.99
C HIS A 78 6.68 -19.86 4.98
N PHE A 79 7.67 -18.99 5.12
CA PHE A 79 7.47 -17.55 5.00
C PHE A 79 7.04 -17.13 3.60
N ASP A 80 7.63 -17.72 2.55
CA ASP A 80 7.16 -17.53 1.16
C ASP A 80 5.66 -17.86 1.04
N LYS A 81 5.21 -19.02 1.57
CA LYS A 81 3.79 -19.42 1.54
C LYS A 81 2.87 -18.47 2.30
N LEU A 82 3.29 -17.96 3.45
CA LEU A 82 2.48 -17.00 4.22
C LEU A 82 2.28 -15.70 3.46
N ILE A 83 3.34 -15.20 2.79
CA ILE A 83 3.25 -14.03 1.93
C ILE A 83 2.26 -14.30 0.79
N ASP A 84 2.37 -15.45 0.12
CA ASP A 84 1.47 -15.80 -0.97
C ASP A 84 0.00 -15.82 -0.53
N ILE A 85 -0.30 -16.41 0.63
CA ILE A 85 -1.66 -16.42 1.20
C ILE A 85 -2.16 -15.00 1.47
N ILE A 86 -1.35 -14.16 2.13
CA ILE A 86 -1.75 -12.79 2.46
C ILE A 86 -1.96 -11.96 1.19
N LEU A 87 -1.10 -12.10 0.19
CA LEU A 87 -1.24 -11.39 -1.08
C LEU A 87 -2.48 -11.87 -1.84
N HIS A 88 -2.76 -13.17 -1.84
CA HIS A 88 -3.96 -13.75 -2.44
C HIS A 88 -5.25 -13.23 -1.77
N GLU A 89 -5.32 -13.27 -0.43
CA GLU A 89 -6.47 -12.77 0.31
C GLU A 89 -6.65 -11.26 0.13
N LYS A 90 -5.55 -10.49 0.07
CA LYS A 90 -5.58 -9.06 -0.26
C LYS A 90 -6.15 -8.82 -1.67
N GLU A 91 -5.73 -9.61 -2.66
CA GLU A 91 -6.26 -9.51 -4.03
C GLU A 91 -7.74 -9.87 -4.08
N LYS A 92 -8.15 -10.97 -3.42
CA LYS A 92 -9.54 -11.41 -3.31
C LYS A 92 -10.42 -10.35 -2.63
N ALA A 93 -9.98 -9.78 -1.51
CA ALA A 93 -10.67 -8.69 -0.83
C ALA A 93 -10.77 -7.44 -1.72
N SER A 94 -9.72 -7.13 -2.49
CA SER A 94 -9.73 -6.03 -3.45
C SER A 94 -10.76 -6.27 -4.55
N LYS A 95 -10.80 -7.47 -5.16
CA LYS A 95 -11.81 -7.86 -6.16
C LYS A 95 -13.22 -7.73 -5.62
N ASN A 96 -13.48 -8.27 -4.43
CA ASN A 96 -14.78 -8.18 -3.76
C ASN A 96 -15.21 -6.72 -3.51
N TYR A 97 -14.27 -5.85 -3.13
CA TYR A 97 -14.52 -4.41 -2.98
C TYR A 97 -14.92 -3.75 -4.31
N PHE A 98 -14.22 -4.05 -5.41
CA PHE A 98 -14.57 -3.54 -6.74
C PHE A 98 -15.91 -4.08 -7.25
N GLU A 99 -16.19 -5.37 -7.08
CA GLU A 99 -17.48 -5.95 -7.44
C GLU A 99 -18.64 -5.29 -6.68
N ARG A 100 -18.45 -5.02 -5.39
CA ARG A 100 -19.42 -4.25 -4.59
C ARG A 100 -19.61 -2.84 -5.12
N LEU A 101 -18.54 -2.16 -5.52
CA LEU A 101 -18.60 -0.82 -6.11
C LEU A 101 -19.38 -0.76 -7.42
N ILE A 102 -19.24 -1.77 -8.27
CA ILE A 102 -19.92 -1.87 -9.56
C ILE A 102 -21.39 -2.24 -9.38
N ASN A 103 -21.69 -3.17 -8.47
CA ASN A 103 -23.02 -3.76 -8.33
C ASN A 103 -23.97 -2.99 -7.39
N LYS A 104 -23.50 -1.94 -6.68
CA LYS A 104 -24.36 -1.21 -5.75
C LYS A 104 -25.27 -0.23 -6.52
N PRO A 105 -26.60 -0.39 -6.50
CA PRO A 105 -27.49 0.55 -7.17
C PRO A 105 -27.40 1.91 -6.47
N ASN A 106 -27.19 2.95 -7.26
CA ASN A 106 -27.21 4.34 -6.81
C ASN A 106 -28.68 4.76 -6.58
N MET A 107 -29.25 4.43 -5.42
CA MET A 107 -30.54 4.96 -4.99
C MET A 107 -30.30 6.28 -4.23
N PRO A 108 -30.77 7.44 -4.75
CA PRO A 108 -30.91 8.61 -3.91
C PRO A 108 -32.11 8.43 -2.98
N ASP A 109 -31.83 8.76 -1.72
CA ASP A 109 -32.68 8.89 -0.54
C ASP A 109 -34.13 9.32 -0.77
N MET A 110 -35.07 8.57 -0.20
CA MET A 110 -36.29 9.07 0.45
C MET A 110 -36.84 7.95 1.33
N THR A 111 -36.45 7.92 2.61
CA THR A 111 -37.37 7.92 3.76
C THR A 111 -36.61 7.55 5.03
N ALA A 112 -36.60 8.52 5.93
CA ALA A 112 -36.13 8.36 7.29
C ALA A 112 -36.94 7.28 8.01
N SER A 113 -36.25 6.24 8.47
CA SER A 113 -36.57 5.48 9.67
C SER A 113 -35.28 4.86 10.22
N GLN A 114 -34.68 5.65 11.10
CA GLN A 114 -33.78 5.33 12.19
C GLN A 114 -33.75 3.85 12.62
N GLU A 115 -32.66 3.15 12.30
CA GLU A 115 -32.04 2.12 13.15
C GLU A 115 -30.68 1.69 12.55
N LEU A 116 -29.64 1.80 13.38
CA LEU A 116 -28.23 1.42 13.18
C LEU A 116 -27.88 0.71 11.85
N ARG A 117 -27.56 1.49 10.81
CA ARG A 117 -26.72 1.02 9.71
C ARG A 117 -25.55 1.98 9.56
N VAL A 118 -24.35 1.43 9.56
CA VAL A 118 -23.14 2.14 9.13
C VAL A 118 -23.39 2.59 7.70
N ASP A 119 -23.77 3.86 7.55
CA ASP A 119 -24.01 4.50 6.26
C ASP A 119 -22.72 4.45 5.45
N SER A 120 -22.61 3.41 4.61
CA SER A 120 -21.57 3.26 3.61
C SER A 120 -21.84 4.20 2.45
N THR A 121 -21.77 5.50 2.74
CA THR A 121 -21.66 6.55 1.74
C THR A 121 -20.34 6.33 1.02
N PHE A 122 -20.40 6.25 -0.32
CA PHE A 122 -19.20 6.12 -1.14
C PHE A 122 -18.17 7.19 -0.73
N SER A 123 -16.89 6.81 -0.65
CA SER A 123 -15.81 7.79 -0.47
C SER A 123 -15.84 8.83 -1.60
N PRO A 124 -15.26 10.03 -1.42
CA PRO A 124 -15.20 11.04 -2.48
C PRO A 124 -14.59 10.50 -3.79
N ILE A 125 -13.58 9.63 -3.68
CA ILE A 125 -12.95 8.97 -4.84
C ILE A 125 -13.90 7.97 -5.48
N GLU A 126 -14.59 7.14 -4.68
CA GLU A 126 -15.58 6.18 -5.17
C GLU A 126 -16.74 6.87 -5.90
N LYS A 127 -17.20 8.04 -5.41
CA LYS A 127 -18.23 8.84 -6.09
C LYS A 127 -17.76 9.34 -7.45
N ILE A 128 -16.52 9.83 -7.55
CA ILE A 128 -15.93 10.30 -8.82
C ILE A 128 -15.78 9.11 -9.77
N PHE A 129 -15.19 8.01 -9.31
CA PHE A 129 -15.05 6.78 -10.09
C PHE A 129 -16.40 6.31 -10.61
N HIS A 130 -17.39 6.15 -9.74
CA HIS A 130 -18.73 5.70 -10.14
C HIS A 130 -19.40 6.68 -11.12
N LYS A 131 -19.26 8.00 -10.93
CA LYS A 131 -19.79 9.02 -11.86
C LYS A 131 -19.15 8.90 -13.24
N HIS A 132 -17.83 8.86 -13.31
CA HIS A 132 -17.09 8.84 -14.57
C HIS A 132 -17.20 7.49 -15.27
N MET A 133 -17.11 6.37 -14.53
CA MET A 133 -17.29 5.01 -15.04
C MET A 133 -18.69 4.78 -15.58
N LYS A 134 -19.74 5.20 -14.85
CA LYS A 134 -21.12 5.07 -15.34
C LYS A 134 -21.33 5.89 -16.62
N ARG A 135 -20.82 7.12 -16.66
CA ARG A 135 -20.96 7.99 -17.84
C ARG A 135 -20.20 7.45 -19.05
N SER A 136 -18.96 7.00 -18.88
CA SER A 136 -18.19 6.42 -19.98
C SER A 136 -18.86 5.14 -20.47
N LEU A 137 -19.22 4.22 -19.57
CA LEU A 137 -19.85 2.96 -19.92
C LEU A 137 -21.12 3.16 -20.75
N MET A 138 -22.03 4.04 -20.33
CA MET A 138 -23.28 4.27 -21.08
C MET A 138 -23.00 4.77 -22.51
N ASN A 139 -22.09 5.72 -22.70
CA ASN A 139 -21.79 6.26 -24.03
C ASN A 139 -21.23 5.19 -25.00
N TYR A 140 -20.29 4.37 -24.53
CA TYR A 140 -19.67 3.32 -25.35
C TYR A 140 -20.62 2.13 -25.57
N GLU A 141 -21.45 1.79 -24.57
CA GLU A 141 -22.48 0.76 -24.69
C GLU A 141 -23.59 1.17 -25.67
N GLU A 142 -24.08 2.41 -25.61
CA GLU A 142 -25.04 2.95 -26.57
C GLU A 142 -24.51 2.83 -28.02
N TYR A 143 -23.25 3.19 -28.23
CA TYR A 143 -22.61 3.08 -29.54
C TYR A 143 -22.48 1.61 -29.99
N TYR A 144 -22.12 0.68 -29.10
CA TYR A 144 -22.11 -0.74 -29.41
C TYR A 144 -23.50 -1.28 -29.79
N GLN A 145 -24.53 -0.90 -29.03
CA GLN A 145 -25.93 -1.28 -29.30
C GLN A 145 -26.39 -0.77 -30.68
N GLU A 146 -26.02 0.44 -31.07
CA GLU A 146 -26.34 0.96 -32.40
C GLU A 146 -25.68 0.16 -33.54
N ILE A 147 -24.39 -0.18 -33.41
CA ILE A 147 -23.69 -0.98 -34.42
C ILE A 147 -24.30 -2.38 -34.49
N SER A 148 -24.57 -3.00 -33.35
CA SER A 148 -25.20 -4.32 -33.27
C SER A 148 -26.60 -4.32 -33.89
N ALA A 149 -27.41 -3.28 -33.64
CA ALA A 149 -28.73 -3.13 -34.24
C ALA A 149 -28.65 -3.02 -35.78
N LYS A 150 -27.71 -2.22 -36.31
CA LYS A 150 -27.49 -2.07 -37.76
C LYS A 150 -27.05 -3.39 -38.39
N PHE A 151 -26.10 -4.09 -37.78
CA PHE A 151 -25.65 -5.42 -38.22
C PHE A 151 -26.81 -6.42 -38.27
N ASN A 152 -27.56 -6.54 -37.18
CA ASN A 152 -28.71 -7.46 -37.09
C ASN A 152 -29.80 -7.14 -38.14
N ALA A 153 -30.08 -5.85 -38.37
CA ALA A 153 -31.02 -5.43 -39.40
C ALA A 153 -30.56 -5.82 -40.81
N GLN A 154 -29.27 -5.64 -41.11
CA GLN A 154 -28.68 -6.02 -42.40
C GLN A 154 -28.63 -7.54 -42.60
N CYS A 155 -28.24 -8.31 -41.58
CA CYS A 155 -28.28 -9.77 -41.59
C CYS A 155 -29.70 -10.28 -41.87
N LYS A 156 -30.70 -9.70 -41.20
CA LYS A 156 -32.11 -10.06 -41.42
C LYS A 156 -32.56 -9.74 -42.84
N ALA A 157 -32.20 -8.57 -43.37
CA ALA A 157 -32.56 -8.16 -44.74
C ALA A 157 -31.90 -9.04 -45.82
N ILE A 158 -30.62 -9.40 -45.66
CA ILE A 158 -29.93 -10.34 -46.55
C ILE A 158 -30.61 -11.70 -46.48
N SER A 159 -30.81 -12.22 -45.26
CA SER A 159 -31.41 -13.54 -45.06
C SER A 159 -32.81 -13.64 -45.65
N SER A 160 -33.66 -12.63 -45.45
CA SER A 160 -35.02 -12.62 -46.03
C SER A 160 -34.99 -12.58 -47.56
N ALA A 161 -34.13 -11.74 -48.15
CA ALA A 161 -34.00 -11.63 -49.60
C ALA A 161 -33.53 -12.94 -50.27
N TYR A 162 -32.61 -13.68 -49.64
CA TYR A 162 -32.15 -14.98 -50.16
C TYR A 162 -33.18 -16.10 -49.89
N THR A 163 -33.90 -16.04 -48.77
CA THR A 163 -35.01 -16.96 -48.48
C THR A 163 -36.11 -16.85 -49.55
N GLU A 164 -36.49 -15.62 -49.93
CA GLU A 164 -37.46 -15.38 -51.00
C GLU A 164 -36.97 -15.89 -52.36
N LYS A 165 -35.68 -15.70 -52.69
CA LYS A 165 -35.07 -16.23 -53.93
C LYS A 165 -35.09 -17.76 -53.96
N LEU A 166 -34.78 -18.40 -52.84
CA LEU A 166 -34.81 -19.86 -52.70
C LEU A 166 -36.24 -20.40 -52.82
N ALA A 167 -37.21 -19.76 -52.16
CA ALA A 167 -38.62 -20.10 -52.27
C ALA A 167 -39.12 -19.98 -53.72
N SER A 168 -38.78 -18.88 -54.42
CA SER A 168 -39.11 -18.67 -55.84
C SER A 168 -38.48 -19.75 -56.73
N ASN A 169 -37.25 -20.18 -56.43
CA ASN A 169 -36.56 -21.24 -57.16
C ASN A 169 -37.27 -22.60 -56.97
N SER A 170 -37.65 -22.92 -55.73
CA SER A 170 -38.40 -24.13 -55.38
C SER A 170 -39.76 -24.18 -56.08
N SER A 171 -40.56 -23.10 -56.02
CA SER A 171 -41.85 -23.05 -56.71
C SER A 171 -41.73 -23.17 -58.23
N LYS A 172 -40.64 -22.67 -58.84
CA LYS A 172 -40.37 -22.84 -60.28
C LYS A 172 -40.01 -24.29 -60.62
N LEU A 173 -39.24 -24.96 -59.76
CA LEU A 173 -38.94 -26.38 -59.90
C LEU A 173 -40.22 -27.21 -59.83
N GLU A 174 -41.06 -27.00 -58.82
CA GLU A 174 -42.34 -27.72 -58.66
C GLU A 174 -43.24 -27.59 -59.89
N ARG A 175 -43.41 -26.37 -60.42
CA ARG A 175 -44.20 -26.12 -61.64
C ARG A 175 -43.64 -26.86 -62.85
N LYS A 176 -42.32 -26.92 -63.00
CA LYS A 176 -41.65 -27.56 -64.14
C LYS A 176 -41.69 -29.08 -64.02
N THR A 177 -41.48 -29.62 -62.84
CA THR A 177 -41.65 -31.05 -62.51
C THR A 177 -43.06 -31.54 -62.84
N ARG A 178 -44.10 -30.81 -62.41
CA ARG A 178 -45.50 -31.15 -62.73
C ARG A 178 -45.81 -31.17 -64.24
N ARG A 179 -45.14 -30.33 -65.04
CA ARG A 179 -45.30 -30.32 -66.51
C ARG A 179 -44.63 -31.53 -67.15
N ILE A 180 -43.42 -31.88 -66.72
CA ILE A 180 -42.63 -33.00 -67.29
C ILE A 180 -43.26 -34.35 -66.95
N GLN A 181 -43.80 -34.52 -65.74
CA GLN A 181 -44.50 -35.74 -65.31
C GLN A 181 -45.72 -36.08 -66.19
N ARG A 182 -46.31 -35.10 -66.89
CA ARG A 182 -47.44 -35.33 -67.82
C ARG A 182 -47.02 -35.78 -69.23
N GLY A 183 -45.73 -35.76 -69.57
CA GLY A 183 -45.23 -35.97 -70.94
C GLY A 183 -44.28 -37.16 -71.15
N ALA A 184 -44.10 -38.04 -70.15
CA ALA A 184 -43.37 -39.31 -70.21
C ALA A 184 -41.92 -39.28 -70.77
N SER A 185 -40.94 -38.87 -69.93
CA SER A 185 -39.52 -39.29 -70.02
C SER A 185 -38.78 -38.97 -68.71
N ASP A 186 -38.28 -39.99 -68.01
CA ASP A 186 -37.71 -39.87 -66.64
C ASP A 186 -36.31 -39.21 -66.63
N ARG A 187 -35.47 -39.49 -67.64
CA ARG A 187 -34.11 -38.90 -67.77
C ARG A 187 -34.10 -37.37 -67.88
N ASN A 188 -35.17 -36.76 -68.38
CA ASN A 188 -35.31 -35.31 -68.45
C ASN A 188 -35.65 -34.67 -67.09
N LEU A 189 -36.27 -35.43 -66.17
CA LEU A 189 -36.68 -34.90 -64.87
C LEU A 189 -35.48 -34.73 -63.93
N ASP A 190 -34.57 -35.71 -63.91
CA ASP A 190 -33.38 -35.68 -63.06
C ASP A 190 -32.44 -34.54 -63.46
N GLN A 191 -32.18 -34.37 -64.76
CA GLN A 191 -31.36 -33.27 -65.27
C GLN A 191 -31.97 -31.89 -64.96
N VAL A 192 -33.31 -31.79 -64.91
CA VAL A 192 -33.98 -30.57 -64.49
C VAL A 192 -33.82 -30.35 -62.99
N LYS A 193 -34.08 -31.33 -62.13
CA LYS A 193 -33.89 -31.21 -60.68
C LYS A 193 -32.47 -30.79 -60.33
N GLU A 194 -31.48 -31.47 -60.91
CA GLU A 194 -30.06 -31.17 -60.71
C GLU A 194 -29.72 -29.70 -61.03
N ARG A 195 -30.27 -29.15 -62.11
CA ARG A 195 -30.06 -27.74 -62.48
C ARG A 195 -30.61 -26.76 -61.44
N TYR A 196 -31.79 -27.04 -60.88
CA TYR A 196 -32.40 -26.18 -59.85
C TYR A 196 -31.72 -26.34 -58.48
N ASP A 197 -31.25 -27.55 -58.16
CA ASP A 197 -30.47 -27.83 -56.95
C ASP A 197 -29.11 -27.13 -56.99
N ASN A 198 -28.39 -27.20 -58.11
CA ASN A 198 -27.13 -26.47 -58.31
C ASN A 198 -27.34 -24.96 -58.19
N LYS A 199 -28.47 -24.44 -58.70
CA LYS A 199 -28.83 -23.03 -58.53
C LYS A 199 -29.15 -22.68 -57.07
N SER A 200 -29.82 -23.57 -56.34
CA SER A 200 -30.13 -23.41 -54.91
C SER A 200 -28.85 -23.35 -54.07
N LYS A 201 -27.93 -24.30 -54.30
CA LYS A 201 -26.60 -24.34 -53.66
C LYS A 201 -25.80 -23.06 -53.93
N LYS A 202 -25.83 -22.56 -55.17
CA LYS A 202 -25.17 -21.29 -55.53
C LYS A 202 -25.77 -20.10 -54.77
N LEU A 203 -27.09 -20.01 -54.68
CA LEU A 203 -27.76 -18.93 -53.93
C LEU A 203 -27.46 -19.00 -52.42
N GLN A 204 -27.35 -20.21 -51.86
CA GLN A 204 -26.95 -20.40 -50.46
C GLN A 204 -25.50 -19.97 -50.23
N ALA A 205 -24.57 -20.35 -51.11
CA ALA A 205 -23.18 -19.92 -51.04
C ALA A 205 -23.07 -18.38 -51.11
N GLU A 206 -23.75 -17.74 -52.07
CA GLU A 206 -23.78 -16.27 -52.18
C GLU A 206 -24.39 -15.58 -50.95
N CYS A 207 -25.36 -16.21 -50.27
CA CYS A 207 -25.93 -15.69 -49.03
C CYS A 207 -24.91 -15.77 -47.89
N ASN A 208 -24.26 -16.92 -47.74
CA ASN A 208 -23.26 -17.17 -46.70
C ASN A 208 -22.06 -16.24 -46.86
N ASP A 209 -21.56 -16.05 -48.08
CA ASP A 209 -20.43 -15.15 -48.36
C ASP A 209 -20.75 -13.71 -47.95
N LYS A 210 -21.98 -13.24 -48.23
CA LYS A 210 -22.41 -11.89 -47.86
C LYS A 210 -22.58 -11.71 -46.35
N LEU A 211 -23.08 -12.74 -45.65
CA LEU A 211 -23.19 -12.71 -44.20
C LEU A 211 -21.79 -12.72 -43.56
N ALA A 212 -20.86 -13.51 -44.10
CA ALA A 212 -19.47 -13.56 -43.61
C ALA A 212 -18.74 -12.22 -43.80
N GLN A 213 -18.87 -11.57 -44.96
CA GLN A 213 -18.30 -10.23 -45.19
C GLN A 213 -18.85 -9.17 -44.23
N LEU A 214 -20.16 -9.26 -43.94
CA LEU A 214 -20.82 -8.35 -43.03
C LEU A 214 -20.39 -8.61 -41.57
N GLU A 215 -20.22 -9.87 -41.19
CA GLU A 215 -19.70 -10.28 -39.87
C GLU A 215 -18.26 -9.82 -39.66
N GLU A 216 -17.40 -9.94 -40.68
CA GLU A 216 -16.04 -9.41 -40.65
C GLU A 216 -16.02 -7.89 -40.43
N SER A 217 -16.87 -7.15 -41.16
CA SER A 217 -16.99 -5.69 -41.02
C SER A 217 -17.52 -5.27 -39.63
N PHE A 218 -18.45 -6.04 -39.06
CA PHE A 218 -18.96 -5.82 -37.72
C PHE A 218 -17.88 -6.06 -36.67
N ASN A 219 -17.18 -7.19 -36.75
CA ASN A 219 -16.11 -7.54 -35.82
C ASN A 219 -14.99 -6.50 -35.82
N GLU A 220 -14.62 -5.97 -36.99
CA GLU A 220 -13.63 -4.89 -37.07
C GLU A 220 -14.13 -3.59 -36.43
N SER A 221 -15.41 -3.25 -36.62
CA SER A 221 -16.02 -2.07 -35.99
C SER A 221 -16.05 -2.20 -34.46
N VAL A 222 -16.37 -3.39 -33.94
CA VAL A 222 -16.33 -3.69 -32.50
C VAL A 222 -14.89 -3.62 -31.98
N ARG A 223 -13.92 -4.18 -32.71
CA ARG A 223 -12.51 -4.15 -32.33
C ARG A 223 -12.00 -2.71 -32.19
N LEU A 224 -12.32 -1.84 -33.14
CA LEU A 224 -11.95 -0.43 -33.09
C LEU A 224 -12.59 0.30 -31.90
N LEU A 225 -13.86 0.00 -31.60
CA LEU A 225 -14.54 0.56 -30.45
C LEU A 225 -13.86 0.14 -29.12
N LEU A 226 -13.53 -1.14 -28.99
CA LEU A 226 -12.85 -1.66 -27.81
C LEU A 226 -11.46 -1.04 -27.63
N ASP A 227 -10.68 -0.89 -28.71
CA ASP A 227 -9.35 -0.25 -28.67
C ASP A 227 -9.43 1.23 -28.23
N VAL A 228 -10.46 1.97 -28.67
CA VAL A 228 -10.69 3.35 -28.23
C VAL A 228 -11.06 3.40 -26.74
N TYR A 229 -11.90 2.48 -26.28
CA TYR A 229 -12.29 2.43 -24.87
C TYR A 229 -11.15 2.02 -23.95
N ASP A 230 -10.33 1.05 -24.37
CA ASP A 230 -9.16 0.59 -23.63
C ASP A 230 -8.13 1.72 -23.48
N LYS A 231 -7.79 2.41 -24.58
CA LYS A 231 -6.92 3.60 -24.57
C LYS A 231 -7.48 4.72 -23.69
N TYR A 232 -8.80 4.92 -23.71
CA TYR A 232 -9.45 5.89 -22.84
C TYR A 232 -9.24 5.53 -21.37
N LEU A 233 -9.34 4.26 -20.98
CA LEU A 233 -9.13 3.80 -19.61
C LEU A 233 -7.65 3.83 -19.19
N GLU A 234 -6.74 3.39 -20.07
CA GLU A 234 -5.29 3.40 -19.84
C GLU A 234 -4.76 4.82 -19.57
N GLY A 235 -5.32 5.83 -20.23
CA GLY A 235 -4.97 7.24 -20.01
C GLY A 235 -5.22 7.77 -18.59
N PHE A 236 -6.01 7.04 -17.77
CA PHE A 236 -6.32 7.40 -16.38
C PHE A 236 -5.70 6.43 -15.36
N ALA A 237 -4.81 5.52 -15.78
CA ALA A 237 -4.14 4.60 -14.88
C ALA A 237 -3.33 5.36 -13.80
N PRO A 238 -3.42 4.99 -12.51
CA PRO A 238 -2.65 5.66 -11.47
C PRO A 238 -1.15 5.49 -11.70
N ALA A 239 -0.39 6.58 -11.65
CA ALA A 239 1.06 6.57 -11.80
C ALA A 239 1.77 5.77 -10.68
N LYS A 240 3.01 5.31 -10.96
CA LYS A 240 3.92 4.51 -10.09
C LYS A 240 4.33 5.19 -8.76
N GLU A 241 3.67 6.26 -8.37
CA GLU A 241 4.04 7.17 -7.29
C GLU A 241 3.70 6.60 -5.89
N PHE A 242 3.15 5.37 -5.79
CA PHE A 242 2.61 4.80 -4.52
C PHE A 242 3.67 4.20 -3.61
N LEU A 243 4.94 4.35 -3.98
CA LEU A 243 6.06 3.84 -3.20
C LEU A 243 6.36 4.76 -2.02
N PRO A 244 6.72 4.19 -0.85
CA PRO A 244 7.26 4.96 0.25
C PRO A 244 8.49 5.76 -0.17
N VAL A 245 8.60 6.99 0.31
CA VAL A 245 9.74 7.86 0.06
C VAL A 245 10.74 7.69 1.20
N VAL A 246 11.98 7.37 0.87
CA VAL A 246 13.06 7.30 1.85
C VAL A 246 13.72 8.66 1.96
N ILE A 247 13.69 9.24 3.15
CA ILE A 247 14.30 10.52 3.48
C ILE A 247 15.35 10.36 4.58
N SER A 248 16.09 11.44 4.84
CA SER A 248 16.86 11.59 6.07
C SER A 248 16.22 12.65 6.97
N VAL A 249 16.28 12.46 8.28
CA VAL A 249 15.81 13.47 9.24
C VAL A 249 17.02 14.08 9.93
N PHE A 250 17.16 15.40 9.88
CA PHE A 250 18.25 16.13 10.53
C PHE A 250 17.74 16.96 11.69
N VAL A 251 18.26 16.72 12.89
CA VAL A 251 17.93 17.47 14.10
C VAL A 251 18.98 18.55 14.32
N ALA A 252 18.67 19.77 13.89
CA ALA A 252 19.64 20.87 13.84
C ALA A 252 20.20 21.26 15.23
N GLY A 253 19.38 21.15 16.29
CA GLY A 253 19.82 21.50 17.65
C GLY A 253 20.87 20.57 18.26
N LYS A 254 21.13 19.40 17.65
CA LYS A 254 22.01 18.35 18.18
C LYS A 254 22.99 17.80 17.14
N ASP A 255 23.02 18.38 15.94
CA ASP A 255 23.81 17.91 14.81
C ASP A 255 23.66 16.40 14.56
N THR A 256 22.43 15.89 14.74
CA THR A 256 22.14 14.45 14.66
C THR A 256 21.36 14.18 13.37
N LYS A 257 21.86 13.25 12.56
CA LYS A 257 21.21 12.81 11.32
C LYS A 257 20.71 11.37 11.46
N LEU A 258 19.42 11.18 11.21
CA LEU A 258 18.76 9.88 11.14
C LEU A 258 18.60 9.52 9.65
N PRO A 259 19.43 8.62 9.10
CA PRO A 259 19.30 8.19 7.72
C PRO A 259 18.15 7.19 7.55
N ASN A 260 17.68 7.04 6.31
CA ASN A 260 16.78 5.99 5.86
C ASN A 260 15.43 5.92 6.60
N VAL A 261 14.81 7.08 6.82
CA VAL A 261 13.43 7.16 7.34
C VAL A 261 12.46 6.99 6.17
N SER A 262 11.71 5.89 6.17
CA SER A 262 10.66 5.63 5.17
C SER A 262 9.38 6.37 5.55
N ILE A 263 8.81 7.10 4.59
CA ILE A 263 7.58 7.88 4.73
C ILE A 263 6.55 7.33 3.74
N SER A 264 5.41 6.88 4.24
CA SER A 264 4.24 6.55 3.44
C SER A 264 3.54 7.82 2.91
N ARG A 265 2.74 7.70 1.85
CA ARG A 265 1.98 8.83 1.28
C ARG A 265 1.02 9.52 2.24
N THR A 266 0.63 8.85 3.31
CA THR A 266 -0.28 9.38 4.32
C THR A 266 0.46 9.95 5.52
N ASP A 267 1.75 9.67 5.66
CA ASP A 267 2.48 10.00 6.87
C ASP A 267 2.69 11.52 6.95
N SER A 268 2.10 12.07 7.99
CA SER A 268 2.20 13.43 8.43
C SER A 268 3.38 13.61 9.37
N ILE A 269 3.65 14.85 9.77
CA ILE A 269 4.70 15.14 10.75
C ILE A 269 4.39 14.52 12.11
N ASN A 270 3.12 14.38 12.49
CA ASN A 270 2.76 13.78 13.77
C ASN A 270 3.11 12.30 13.85
N GLU A 271 2.89 11.53 12.78
CA GLU A 271 3.33 10.13 12.73
C GLU A 271 4.86 10.02 12.69
N LEU A 272 5.53 10.94 11.98
CA LEU A 272 7.00 10.96 11.92
C LEU A 272 7.65 11.33 13.25
N LYS A 273 7.02 12.17 14.09
CA LYS A 273 7.55 12.47 15.43
C LYS A 273 7.74 11.20 16.25
N SER A 274 6.77 10.28 16.25
CA SER A 274 6.87 9.02 16.97
C SER A 274 8.00 8.13 16.42
N VAL A 275 8.23 8.14 15.10
CA VAL A 275 9.36 7.44 14.48
C VAL A 275 10.70 8.06 14.91
N ILE A 276 10.79 9.39 14.93
CA ILE A 276 11.99 10.14 15.33
C ILE A 276 12.31 9.90 16.82
N GLU A 277 11.31 9.97 17.70
CA GLU A 277 11.44 9.69 19.13
C GLU A 277 12.05 8.31 19.39
N ARG A 278 11.49 7.28 18.74
CA ARG A 278 11.99 5.90 18.86
C ARG A 278 13.43 5.77 18.40
N ARG A 279 13.76 6.30 17.21
CA ARG A 279 15.11 6.22 16.63
C ARG A 279 16.16 6.97 17.45
N LEU A 280 15.79 8.11 18.05
CA LEU A 280 16.69 8.85 18.92
C LEU A 280 16.89 8.18 20.28
N ALA A 281 15.85 7.55 20.83
CA ALA A 281 15.98 6.73 22.05
C ALA A 281 16.93 5.53 21.83
N GLU A 282 16.82 4.83 20.69
CA GLU A 282 17.75 3.76 20.29
C GLU A 282 19.19 4.26 20.15
N ALA A 283 19.38 5.50 19.70
CA ALA A 283 20.68 6.16 19.63
C ALA A 283 21.18 6.73 20.99
N GLY A 284 20.48 6.44 22.10
CA GLY A 284 20.85 6.87 23.44
C GLY A 284 20.47 8.32 23.80
N ASN A 285 19.63 8.97 22.98
CA ASN A 285 19.20 10.36 23.13
C ASN A 285 17.67 10.46 23.24
N PRO A 286 17.03 9.96 24.32
CA PRO A 286 15.58 9.99 24.45
C PRO A 286 15.05 11.43 24.50
N ILE A 287 14.00 11.69 23.71
CA ILE A 287 13.25 12.95 23.73
C ILE A 287 12.37 12.99 24.98
N SER A 288 12.42 14.08 25.74
CA SER A 288 11.47 14.32 26.83
C SER A 288 10.18 14.97 26.36
N SER A 289 10.26 15.92 25.44
CA SER A 289 9.08 16.58 24.87
C SER A 289 9.42 17.34 23.59
N TRP A 290 8.40 17.52 22.75
CA TRP A 290 8.45 18.45 21.62
C TRP A 290 8.15 19.86 22.11
N SER A 291 8.98 20.82 21.70
CA SER A 291 8.73 22.24 21.92
C SER A 291 7.57 22.72 21.07
N LYS A 292 6.77 23.67 21.58
CA LYS A 292 5.72 24.36 20.81
C LYS A 292 6.26 25.13 19.60
N ASN A 293 7.57 25.43 19.60
CA ASN A 293 8.26 26.14 18.52
C ASN A 293 8.99 25.19 17.57
N ALA A 294 8.67 23.88 17.58
CA ALA A 294 9.24 22.92 16.64
C ALA A 294 8.80 23.26 15.21
N VAL A 295 9.77 23.66 14.39
CA VAL A 295 9.55 23.93 12.96
C VAL A 295 10.19 22.82 12.14
N PHE A 296 9.42 22.29 11.20
CA PHE A 296 9.86 21.25 10.28
C PHE A 296 10.09 21.87 8.91
N VAL A 297 11.27 21.62 8.34
CA VAL A 297 11.67 22.19 7.05
C VAL A 297 12.13 21.06 6.15
N LEU A 298 11.43 20.86 5.03
CA LEU A 298 11.79 19.89 4.01
C LEU A 298 12.79 20.53 3.04
N LYS A 299 13.89 19.82 2.77
CA LYS A 299 14.87 20.15 1.74
C LYS A 299 14.92 19.02 0.71
N ASN A 300 14.79 19.37 -0.55
CA ASN A 300 14.87 18.41 -1.64
C ASN A 300 16.31 18.33 -2.19
N PRO A 301 16.75 17.17 -2.71
CA PRO A 301 18.14 16.96 -3.11
C PRO A 301 18.56 17.79 -4.34
N PHE A 302 17.61 18.22 -5.18
CA PHE A 302 17.86 18.94 -6.43
C PHE A 302 17.30 20.37 -6.45
N SER A 303 16.84 20.87 -5.31
CA SER A 303 16.28 22.22 -5.17
C SER A 303 16.93 22.92 -3.99
N GLU A 304 17.28 24.19 -4.17
CA GLU A 304 17.81 25.04 -3.09
C GLU A 304 16.69 25.57 -2.17
N ASP A 305 15.42 25.39 -2.56
CA ASP A 305 14.28 25.88 -1.81
C ASP A 305 14.03 25.01 -0.58
N ALA A 306 13.98 25.68 0.58
CA ALA A 306 13.62 25.05 1.83
C ALA A 306 12.13 25.27 2.10
N ILE A 307 11.36 24.19 2.10
CA ILE A 307 9.90 24.23 2.28
C ILE A 307 9.57 24.08 3.75
N VAL A 308 8.98 25.10 4.35
CA VAL A 308 8.52 25.03 5.74
C VAL A 308 7.18 24.31 5.80
N ILE A 309 7.09 23.25 6.60
CA ILE A 309 5.86 22.50 6.79
C ILE A 309 4.98 23.25 7.79
N THR A 310 3.88 23.82 7.30
CA THR A 310 2.96 24.65 8.08
C THR A 310 1.85 23.85 8.73
N ASP A 311 1.31 22.84 8.03
CA ASP A 311 0.31 21.91 8.57
C ASP A 311 0.97 20.56 8.87
N GLN A 312 1.01 20.20 10.14
CA GLN A 312 1.63 18.98 10.63
C GLN A 312 0.75 17.73 10.45
N ASN A 313 -0.51 17.89 10.05
CA ASN A 313 -1.43 16.78 9.72
C ASN A 313 -1.47 16.48 8.22
N LEU A 314 -0.98 17.40 7.38
CA LEU A 314 -0.89 17.17 5.95
C LEU A 314 0.27 16.21 5.66
N PRO A 315 0.08 15.19 4.80
CA PRO A 315 1.15 14.25 4.51
C PRO A 315 2.39 14.93 3.92
N VAL A 316 3.57 14.53 4.39
CA VAL A 316 4.83 15.20 4.02
C VAL A 316 5.11 15.14 2.52
N VAL A 317 4.64 14.08 1.84
CA VAL A 317 4.74 13.92 0.38
C VAL A 317 4.01 15.03 -0.39
N GLN A 318 2.93 15.60 0.16
CA GLN A 318 2.20 16.71 -0.50
C GLN A 318 3.00 18.01 -0.55
N TYR A 319 4.03 18.15 0.29
CA TYR A 319 5.00 19.25 0.23
C TYR A 319 6.12 18.99 -0.80
N GLY A 320 6.00 17.95 -1.62
CA GLY A 320 6.96 17.63 -2.68
C GLY A 320 8.17 16.82 -2.21
N ALA A 321 8.03 16.02 -1.15
CA ALA A 321 9.10 15.15 -0.68
C ALA A 321 9.41 14.04 -1.70
N GLN A 322 10.69 13.88 -2.02
CA GLN A 322 11.21 12.91 -2.99
C GLN A 322 12.31 12.02 -2.37
N GLN A 323 12.71 10.96 -3.08
CA GLN A 323 13.77 10.06 -2.61
C GLN A 323 15.05 10.87 -2.31
N GLY A 324 15.62 10.67 -1.13
CA GLY A 324 16.82 11.38 -0.69
C GLY A 324 16.59 12.79 -0.14
N SER A 325 15.33 13.22 0.05
CA SER A 325 15.03 14.48 0.73
C SER A 325 15.51 14.49 2.18
N GLU A 326 15.71 15.67 2.75
CA GLU A 326 16.11 15.87 4.13
C GLU A 326 15.04 16.68 4.89
N LEU A 327 14.46 16.09 5.92
CA LEU A 327 13.54 16.77 6.84
C LEU A 327 14.34 17.34 8.02
N VAL A 328 14.49 18.65 8.05
CA VAL A 328 15.22 19.36 9.09
C VAL A 328 14.27 19.79 10.20
N VAL A 329 14.55 19.37 11.43
CA VAL A 329 13.86 19.78 12.65
C VAL A 329 14.61 20.93 13.31
N LYS A 330 13.97 22.10 13.41
CA LYS A 330 14.53 23.30 14.06
C LYS A 330 13.79 23.63 15.35
N GLY A 331 14.54 24.00 16.39
CA GLY A 331 14.01 24.59 17.64
C GLY A 331 13.06 23.71 18.47
N GLY A 332 13.01 22.41 18.18
CA GLY A 332 11.81 21.60 18.43
C GLY A 332 11.89 20.47 19.43
N ILE A 333 13.06 20.12 19.96
CA ILE A 333 13.25 18.89 20.75
C ILE A 333 13.96 19.23 22.06
N VAL A 334 13.35 18.83 23.18
CA VAL A 334 13.98 18.85 24.51
C VAL A 334 14.36 17.42 24.88
N LEU A 335 15.66 17.13 24.97
CA LEU A 335 16.12 15.80 25.41
C LEU A 335 16.04 15.68 26.93
N GLU A 336 15.99 14.44 27.44
CA GLU A 336 16.12 14.22 28.88
C GLU A 336 17.45 14.73 29.45
N SER A 337 18.52 14.69 28.64
CA SER A 337 19.84 15.21 28.99
C SER A 337 19.91 16.73 29.08
N ASP A 338 18.96 17.45 28.47
CA ASP A 338 18.87 18.91 28.49
C ASP A 338 18.05 19.43 29.69
N LYS A 339 17.38 18.55 30.44
CA LYS A 339 16.75 18.95 31.71
C LYS A 339 17.85 19.45 32.65
N PRO A 340 17.62 20.57 33.37
CA PRO A 340 18.56 21.03 34.38
C PRO A 340 18.87 19.89 35.34
N LYS A 341 20.14 19.47 35.42
CA LYS A 341 20.55 18.42 36.36
C LYS A 341 20.19 18.87 37.77
N VAL A 342 19.45 18.05 38.49
CA VAL A 342 19.05 18.30 39.88
C VAL A 342 19.75 17.31 40.77
N CYS A 343 20.11 17.73 41.97
CA CYS A 343 20.71 16.81 42.92
C CYS A 343 19.70 15.71 43.30
N PHE A 344 20.13 14.46 43.39
CA PHE A 344 19.30 13.33 43.85
C PHE A 344 18.48 13.62 45.12
N THR A 345 18.94 14.51 46.01
CA THR A 345 18.18 14.92 47.19
C THR A 345 16.83 15.59 46.89
N ALA A 346 16.69 16.22 45.73
CA ALA A 346 15.49 16.88 45.24
C ALA A 346 14.52 15.91 44.56
N THR A 347 15.03 14.91 43.86
CA THR A 347 14.23 13.94 43.07
C THR A 347 13.98 12.61 43.78
N TYR A 348 14.48 12.45 45.01
CA TYR A 348 14.34 11.21 45.79
C TYR A 348 12.89 10.81 46.04
N THR A 349 12.57 9.56 45.72
CA THR A 349 11.35 8.86 46.13
C THR A 349 11.72 7.59 46.91
N LYS A 350 10.84 7.13 47.81
CA LYS A 350 11.10 5.96 48.66
C LYS A 350 11.26 4.71 47.79
N GLY A 351 12.47 4.16 47.75
CA GLY A 351 12.82 2.98 46.93
C GLY A 351 13.66 3.28 45.68
N ALA A 352 13.95 4.55 45.37
CA ALA A 352 14.83 4.93 44.28
C ALA A 352 16.28 4.45 44.52
N THR A 353 16.95 4.00 43.46
CA THR A 353 18.38 3.67 43.47
C THR A 353 19.21 4.84 42.94
N THR A 354 20.46 4.95 43.41
CA THR A 354 21.43 5.89 42.85
C THR A 354 22.86 5.44 43.11
N ASP A 355 23.78 5.96 42.31
CA ASP A 355 25.21 5.76 42.52
C ASP A 355 25.79 6.89 43.36
N TYR A 356 26.59 6.51 44.34
CA TYR A 356 27.35 7.42 45.16
C TYR A 356 28.84 7.35 44.83
N PHE A 357 29.46 8.52 44.88
CA PHE A 357 30.86 8.72 44.56
C PHE A 357 31.58 9.41 45.72
N THR A 358 32.91 9.27 45.70
CA THR A 358 33.85 9.96 46.59
C THR A 358 34.70 10.93 45.78
N CYS A 359 34.65 12.21 46.11
CA CYS A 359 35.54 13.22 45.54
C CYS A 359 36.78 13.36 46.44
N LYS A 360 37.95 13.01 45.91
CA LYS A 360 39.23 13.05 46.66
C LYS A 360 39.69 14.49 46.91
N ASP A 361 39.54 15.37 45.93
CA ASP A 361 39.99 16.77 46.03
C ASP A 361 39.15 17.57 47.04
N CYS A 362 37.85 17.27 47.13
CA CYS A 362 36.97 17.91 48.11
C CYS A 362 36.94 17.19 49.46
N ASN A 363 37.50 15.98 49.55
CA ASN A 363 37.39 15.04 50.67
C ASN A 363 35.92 14.80 51.12
N ILE A 364 35.04 14.46 50.17
CA ILE A 364 33.61 14.21 50.42
C ILE A 364 33.20 12.86 49.82
N ASN A 365 32.61 12.00 50.66
CA ASN A 365 31.97 10.75 50.25
C ASN A 365 30.45 10.97 50.12
N TRP A 366 29.70 10.02 49.55
CA TRP A 366 28.24 10.13 49.36
C TRP A 366 27.83 11.32 48.48
N VAL A 367 28.55 11.53 47.38
CA VAL A 367 28.18 12.48 46.32
C VAL A 367 27.31 11.75 45.31
N CYS A 368 26.07 12.19 45.06
CA CYS A 368 25.22 11.58 44.02
C CYS A 368 25.80 11.81 42.61
N ARG A 369 25.41 10.97 41.65
CA ARG A 369 25.84 11.03 40.25
C ARG A 369 25.81 12.43 39.64
N GLU A 370 24.70 13.16 39.78
CA GLU A 370 24.56 14.49 39.16
C GLU A 370 25.49 15.53 39.80
N CYS A 371 25.69 15.44 41.12
CA CYS A 371 26.65 16.32 41.82
C CYS A 371 28.10 15.97 41.47
N ALA A 372 28.42 14.69 41.25
CA ALA A 372 29.73 14.25 40.83
C ALA A 372 30.08 14.88 39.46
N GLU A 373 29.16 14.80 38.50
CA GLU A 373 29.37 15.33 37.15
C GLU A 373 29.41 16.85 37.09
N VAL A 374 28.55 17.55 37.85
CA VAL A 374 28.40 19.01 37.72
C VAL A 374 29.16 19.78 38.80
N CYS A 375 28.94 19.46 40.08
CA CYS A 375 29.54 20.22 41.18
C CYS A 375 31.02 19.88 41.36
N HIS A 376 31.41 18.67 40.96
CA HIS A 376 32.78 18.16 41.06
C HIS A 376 33.39 17.87 39.68
N SER A 377 32.90 18.52 38.63
CA SER A 377 33.50 18.47 37.29
C SER A 377 34.99 18.86 37.36
N GLY A 378 35.86 18.01 36.82
CA GLY A 378 37.32 18.21 36.86
C GLY A 378 38.01 17.78 38.15
N HIS A 379 37.29 17.22 39.14
CA HIS A 379 37.91 16.62 40.32
C HIS A 379 38.20 15.12 40.14
N LYS A 380 39.09 14.58 40.97
CA LYS A 380 39.34 13.14 41.09
C LYS A 380 38.19 12.46 41.85
N ILE A 381 37.27 11.88 41.10
CA ILE A 381 36.09 11.17 41.60
C ILE A 381 36.33 9.65 41.50
N VAL A 382 35.95 8.93 42.56
CA VAL A 382 36.05 7.46 42.63
C VAL A 382 34.68 6.90 43.01
N ASP A 383 34.30 5.79 42.40
CA ASP A 383 33.09 5.04 42.76
C ASP A 383 33.10 4.70 44.26
N TYR A 384 31.98 4.95 44.95
CA TYR A 384 31.84 4.63 46.37
C TYR A 384 30.80 3.53 46.59
N LEU A 385 29.59 3.68 46.06
CA LEU A 385 28.54 2.66 46.09
C LEU A 385 27.76 2.71 44.78
N LYS A 386 27.57 1.57 44.12
CA LYS A 386 26.76 1.45 42.90
C LYS A 386 25.40 0.82 43.20
N ASP A 387 24.37 1.28 42.49
CA ASP A 387 22.98 0.84 42.58
C ASP A 387 22.44 0.77 44.03
N HIS A 388 22.84 1.73 44.86
CA HIS A 388 22.47 1.75 46.27
C HIS A 388 21.04 2.25 46.44
N LYS A 389 20.29 1.63 47.35
CA LYS A 389 18.92 2.04 47.76
C LYS A 389 18.98 2.83 49.08
N PRO A 390 19.20 4.15 49.05
CA PRO A 390 19.27 4.94 50.26
C PRO A 390 17.90 5.03 50.95
N THR A 391 17.91 4.95 52.28
CA THR A 391 16.70 5.04 53.13
C THR A 391 16.12 6.45 53.23
N TRP A 392 16.86 7.47 52.78
CA TRP A 392 16.45 8.87 52.79
C TRP A 392 17.20 9.67 51.70
N ASN A 393 16.76 10.91 51.45
CA ASN A 393 17.32 11.78 50.43
C ASN A 393 18.72 12.35 50.81
N CYS A 394 19.77 11.54 50.68
CA CYS A 394 21.12 11.91 51.06
C CYS A 394 22.01 12.31 49.86
N CYS A 395 22.73 13.42 50.00
CA CYS A 395 23.89 13.78 49.18
C CYS A 395 24.76 14.72 50.01
N TYR A 396 26.03 14.37 50.21
CA TYR A 396 26.89 15.13 51.13
C TYR A 396 27.43 16.40 50.49
N CYS A 397 27.36 16.51 49.15
CA CYS A 397 27.57 17.78 48.46
C CYS A 397 26.59 18.86 48.98
N VAL A 398 25.33 18.48 49.23
CA VAL A 398 24.30 19.36 49.83
C VAL A 398 24.58 19.58 51.32
N LYS A 399 24.86 18.51 52.08
CA LYS A 399 25.17 18.59 53.52
C LYS A 399 26.36 19.52 53.83
N LYS A 400 27.36 19.55 52.94
CA LYS A 400 28.57 20.38 53.04
C LYS A 400 28.42 21.75 52.35
N LYS A 401 27.22 22.10 51.87
CA LYS A 401 26.91 23.37 51.18
C LYS A 401 27.79 23.64 49.94
N LYS A 402 28.27 22.59 49.27
CA LYS A 402 29.07 22.69 48.02
C LYS A 402 28.24 22.41 46.76
N CYS A 403 26.97 22.04 46.91
CA CYS A 403 26.08 21.72 45.80
C CYS A 403 25.62 22.98 45.07
N LYS A 404 25.94 23.05 43.78
CA LYS A 404 25.50 24.10 42.84
C LYS A 404 24.19 23.77 42.12
N LEU A 405 23.72 22.52 42.23
CA LEU A 405 22.48 22.06 41.60
C LEU A 405 21.25 22.37 42.47
N PRO A 406 20.06 22.53 41.86
CA PRO A 406 18.80 22.55 42.59
C PRO A 406 18.70 21.27 43.45
N ASN A 407 18.39 21.45 44.73
CA ASN A 407 18.45 20.41 45.76
C ASN A 407 17.36 20.64 46.81
N LYS A 408 17.21 19.71 47.76
CA LYS A 408 16.15 19.79 48.79
C LYS A 408 16.15 21.06 49.65
N THR A 409 17.30 21.74 49.79
CA THR A 409 17.40 22.97 50.59
C THR A 409 17.16 24.23 49.76
N ASN A 410 17.39 24.18 48.45
CA ASN A 410 17.36 25.36 47.57
C ASN A 410 16.18 25.37 46.58
N GLN A 411 15.46 24.25 46.39
CA GLN A 411 14.24 24.18 45.55
C GLN A 411 12.95 24.66 46.24
N LYS A 412 12.97 24.87 47.56
CA LYS A 412 11.80 25.38 48.32
C LYS A 412 11.75 26.92 48.43
N LYS A 413 12.41 27.64 47.53
CA LYS A 413 12.34 29.10 47.44
C LYS A 413 11.94 29.53 46.04
#